data_AF-Q15B80-F1
#
_entry.id   AF-Q15B80-F1
#
_cell.length_a   1.000
_cell.length_b   1.000
_cell.length_c   1.000
_cell.angle_alpha   90.00
_cell.angle_beta   90.00
_cell.angle_gamma   90.00
#
_symmetry.space_group_name_H-M   'P 1'
#
loop_
_entity.id
_entity.type
_entity.pdbx_description
1 polymer ?
#
loop_
_entity_poly.entity_id
_entity_poly.type
_entity_poly.pdbx_seq_one_letter_code
_entity_poly.pdbx_strand_id
1 'polypeptide(L)'
;NNEESVGLAIRSKIADGTVKREDIFYTSKLWCNSHRPEFVRPALERSLKNLQLDYVDLYLIHFPVSLKPGEELIPKDENGKL
;
A
#
# COMPACT_ATOMS: atom_id res chain seq x y z
N ASN A 1 5.39 -3.95 -6.78
CA ASN A 1 4.94 -2.76 -6.00
C ASN A 1 6.04 -1.71 -6.10
N ASN A 2 5.72 -0.44 -6.32
CA ASN A 2 6.68 0.66 -6.53
C ASN A 2 6.55 1.78 -5.46
N GLU A 3 5.88 1.52 -4.33
CA GLU A 3 5.67 2.48 -3.24
C GLU A 3 6.97 3.17 -2.77
N GLU A 4 8.10 2.46 -2.69
CA GLU A 4 9.38 3.06 -2.29
C GLU A 4 9.85 4.16 -3.24
N SER A 5 9.75 3.92 -4.56
CA SER A 5 10.11 4.90 -5.58
C SER A 5 9.17 6.10 -5.57
N VAL A 6 7.87 5.87 -5.35
CA VAL A 6 6.89 6.96 -5.24
C VAL A 6 7.14 7.79 -3.99
N GLY A 7 7.37 7.15 -2.84
CA GLY A 7 7.74 7.83 -1.61
C GLY A 7 9.00 8.68 -1.76
N LEU A 8 10.04 8.13 -2.40
CA LEU A 8 11.27 8.87 -2.67
C LEU A 8 11.00 10.13 -3.51
N ALA A 9 10.18 10.03 -4.56
CA ALA A 9 9.84 11.17 -5.42
C ALA A 9 9.08 12.26 -4.64
N ILE A 10 8.08 11.87 -3.84
CA ILE A 10 7.31 12.79 -3.00
C ILE A 10 8.22 13.49 -2.00
N ARG A 11 9.01 12.73 -1.23
CA ARG A 11 9.91 13.30 -0.20
C ARG A 11 10.99 14.20 -0.79
N SER A 12 11.50 13.88 -1.97
CA SER A 12 12.46 14.75 -2.68
C SER A 12 11.86 16.11 -3.01
N LYS A 13 10.60 16.14 -3.46
CA LYS A 13 9.88 17.39 -3.79
C LYS A 13 9.41 18.18 -2.57
N ILE A 14 9.27 17.51 -1.43
CA ILE A 14 9.06 18.18 -0.15
C ILE A 14 10.39 18.78 0.34
N ALA A 15 11.49 18.01 0.26
CA ALA A 15 12.81 18.43 0.73
C ALA A 15 13.41 19.60 -0.07
N ASP A 16 13.16 19.67 -1.38
CA ASP A 16 13.59 20.80 -2.22
C ASP A 16 12.66 22.02 -2.14
N GLY A 17 11.57 21.95 -1.36
CA GLY A 17 10.62 23.03 -1.15
C GLY A 17 9.62 23.27 -2.29
N THR A 18 9.55 22.37 -3.29
CA THR A 18 8.61 22.52 -4.42
C THR A 18 7.15 22.42 -3.95
N VAL A 19 6.86 21.51 -3.02
CA VAL A 19 5.53 21.26 -2.46
C VAL A 19 5.63 20.97 -0.97
N LYS A 20 4.55 21.18 -0.22
CA LYS A 20 4.39 20.65 1.14
C LYS A 20 3.68 19.30 1.10
N ARG A 21 3.66 18.57 2.23
CA ARG A 21 3.00 17.26 2.29
C ARG A 21 1.50 17.40 1.98
N GLU A 22 0.86 18.43 2.49
CA GLU A 22 -0.55 18.75 2.32
C GLU A 22 -0.94 19.18 0.89
N ASP A 23 0.03 19.50 0.03
CA ASP A 23 -0.22 19.81 -1.38
C ASP A 23 -0.32 18.54 -2.26
N ILE A 24 0.08 17.38 -1.73
CA ILE A 24 0.08 16.10 -2.44
C ILE A 24 -1.06 15.22 -1.94
N PHE A 25 -1.89 14.73 -2.85
CA PHE A 25 -2.89 13.70 -2.56
C PHE A 25 -2.38 12.34 -3.01
N TYR A 26 -2.11 11.44 -2.07
CA TYR A 26 -1.65 10.08 -2.34
C TYR A 26 -2.69 9.02 -1.93
N THR A 27 -3.01 8.13 -2.88
CA THR A 27 -3.93 7.00 -2.66
C THR A 27 -3.17 5.67 -2.65
N SER A 28 -3.31 4.89 -1.58
CA SER A 28 -2.88 3.48 -1.54
C SER A 28 -4.07 2.53 -1.51
N LYS A 29 -3.83 1.23 -1.71
CA LYS A 29 -4.87 0.21 -1.84
C LYS A 29 -4.50 -1.04 -1.02
N LEU A 30 -5.47 -1.55 -0.25
CA LEU A 30 -5.39 -2.83 0.44
C LEU A 30 -5.55 -3.97 -0.58
N TRP A 31 -4.54 -4.84 -0.65
CA TRP A 31 -4.57 -6.01 -1.54
C TRP A 31 -5.40 -7.15 -0.98
N CYS A 32 -5.84 -8.05 -1.87
CA CYS A 32 -6.80 -9.12 -1.60
C CYS A 32 -6.38 -10.11 -0.50
N ASN A 33 -5.07 -10.28 -0.27
CA ASN A 33 -4.53 -11.18 0.77
C ASN A 33 -4.57 -10.58 2.19
N SER A 34 -5.01 -9.32 2.34
CA SER A 34 -4.98 -8.57 3.60
C SER A 34 -6.36 -8.10 4.06
N HIS A 35 -7.45 -8.70 3.55
CA HIS A 35 -8.82 -8.33 3.89
C HIS A 35 -9.29 -8.78 5.28
N ARG A 36 -8.57 -9.70 5.95
CA ARG A 36 -8.93 -10.05 7.32
C ARG A 36 -8.73 -8.82 8.22
N PRO A 37 -9.67 -8.49 9.13
CA PRO A 37 -9.60 -7.26 9.93
C PRO A 37 -8.26 -7.03 10.64
N GLU A 38 -7.68 -8.10 11.18
CA GLU A 38 -6.39 -8.09 11.88
C GLU A 38 -5.19 -7.76 10.98
N PHE A 39 -5.32 -7.89 9.66
CA PHE A 39 -4.25 -7.61 8.68
C PHE A 39 -4.39 -6.26 7.97
N VAL A 40 -5.55 -5.59 8.08
CA VAL A 40 -5.78 -4.31 7.41
C VAL A 40 -4.77 -3.25 7.86
N ARG A 41 -4.64 -3.05 9.18
CA ARG A 41 -3.72 -2.04 9.73
C ARG A 41 -2.25 -2.38 9.47
N PRO A 42 -1.76 -3.62 9.70
CA PRO A 42 -0.40 -4.00 9.33
C PRO A 42 -0.07 -3.80 7.85
N ALA A 43 -1.04 -4.03 6.94
CA ALA A 43 -0.84 -3.78 5.51
C ALA A 43 -0.67 -2.28 5.20
N LEU A 44 -1.47 -1.42 5.82
CA LEU A 44 -1.32 0.04 5.72
C LEU A 44 0.01 0.51 6.32
N GLU A 45 0.40 0.04 7.50
CA GLU A 45 1.66 0.39 8.15
C GLU A 45 2.88 -0.01 7.30
N ARG A 46 2.81 -1.14 6.59
CA ARG A 46 3.82 -1.53 5.60
C ARG A 46 3.88 -0.56 4.43
N SER A 47 2.74 -0.15 3.88
CA SER A 47 2.69 0.87 2.82
C SER A 47 3.30 2.20 3.30
N LEU A 48 2.93 2.67 4.50
CA LEU A 48 3.48 3.89 5.10
C LEU A 48 5.00 3.79 5.30
N LYS A 49 5.50 2.64 5.76
CA LYS A 49 6.94 2.37 5.87
C LYS A 49 7.66 2.44 4.52
N ASN A 50 7.10 1.82 3.48
CA ASN A 50 7.67 1.87 2.13
C ASN A 50 7.70 3.31 1.58
N LEU A 51 6.61 4.05 1.80
CA LEU A 51 6.47 5.44 1.39
C LEU A 51 7.29 6.42 2.25
N GLN A 52 7.68 6.02 3.46
CA GLN A 52 8.20 6.87 4.53
C GLN A 52 7.34 8.13 4.72
N LEU A 53 6.02 7.94 4.82
CA LEU A 53 5.04 8.97 5.10
C LEU A 53 4.24 8.58 6.35
N ASP A 54 3.72 9.58 7.07
CA ASP A 54 2.92 9.34 8.28
C ASP A 54 1.47 8.93 7.97
N TYR A 55 0.95 9.34 6.81
CA TYR A 55 -0.40 9.03 6.36
C TYR A 55 -0.52 8.99 4.83
N VAL A 56 -1.58 8.34 4.35
CA VAL A 56 -2.10 8.44 2.99
C VAL A 56 -3.43 9.18 3.01
N ASP A 57 -3.72 9.94 1.96
CA ASP A 57 -4.92 10.77 1.89
C ASP A 57 -6.18 9.94 1.61
N LEU A 58 -6.00 8.81 0.92
CA LEU A 58 -7.06 7.85 0.66
C LEU A 58 -6.50 6.41 0.70
N TYR A 59 -7.26 5.52 1.34
CA TYR A 59 -6.97 4.09 1.37
C TYR A 59 -8.20 3.29 0.95
N LEU A 60 -8.06 2.49 -0.12
CA LEU A 60 -9.18 1.75 -0.73
C LEU A 60 -8.97 0.23 -0.63
N ILE A 61 -10.06 -0.52 -0.61
CA ILE A 61 -10.02 -1.95 -0.96
C ILE A 61 -9.77 -2.06 -2.46
N HIS A 62 -8.71 -2.76 -2.89
CA HIS A 62 -8.34 -2.81 -4.31
C HIS A 62 -9.38 -3.57 -5.14
N PHE A 63 -9.84 -4.72 -4.64
CA PHE A 63 -10.88 -5.53 -5.27
C PHE A 63 -11.80 -6.12 -4.21
N PRO A 64 -13.09 -6.38 -4.49
CA PRO A 64 -14.03 -6.99 -3.55
C PRO A 64 -13.88 -8.52 -3.48
N VAL A 65 -12.65 -9.04 -3.52
CA VAL A 65 -12.33 -10.48 -3.48
C VAL A 65 -11.23 -10.73 -2.45
N SER A 66 -11.45 -11.69 -1.55
CA SER A 66 -10.47 -12.05 -0.52
C SER A 66 -9.66 -13.27 -0.94
N LEU A 67 -8.34 -13.17 -0.88
CA LEU A 67 -7.41 -14.28 -1.12
C LEU A 67 -6.86 -14.80 0.22
N LYS A 68 -6.29 -16.01 0.19
CA LYS A 68 -5.61 -16.59 1.36
C LYS A 68 -4.51 -15.62 1.85
N PRO A 69 -4.42 -15.33 3.16
CA PRO A 69 -3.32 -14.53 3.69
C PRO A 69 -1.96 -15.20 3.46
N GLY A 70 -0.94 -14.40 3.18
CA GLY A 70 0.42 -14.86 2.93
C GLY A 70 1.24 -13.84 2.15
N GLU A 71 2.50 -14.16 1.89
CA GLU A 71 3.41 -13.30 1.11
C GLU A 71 3.07 -13.30 -0.39
N GLU A 72 2.48 -14.40 -0.88
CA GLU A 72 2.04 -14.51 -2.26
C GLU A 72 0.87 -13.56 -2.54
N LEU A 73 1.02 -12.71 -3.55
CA LEU A 73 -0.04 -11.78 -3.97
C LEU A 73 -1.21 -12.51 -4.63
N ILE A 74 -0.93 -13.66 -5.23
CA ILE A 74 -1.89 -14.48 -5.97
C ILE A 74 -1.61 -15.93 -5.55
N PRO A 75 -2.07 -16.33 -4.35
CA PRO A 75 -1.83 -17.68 -3.84
C PRO A 75 -2.51 -18.71 -4.74
N LYS A 76 -1.87 -19.86 -4.90
CA LYS A 76 -2.43 -21.01 -5.63
C LYS A 76 -2.42 -22.26 -4.76
N ASP A 77 -3.36 -23.17 -5.01
CA ASP A 77 -3.38 -24.51 -4.43
C ASP A 77 -2.34 -25.43 -5.10
N GLU A 78 -2.26 -26.66 -4.61
CA GLU A 78 -1.35 -27.71 -5.10
C GLU A 78 -1.54 -28.06 -6.59
N ASN A 79 -2.71 -27.74 -7.16
CA ASN A 79 -3.04 -27.97 -8.56
C ASN A 79 -2.88 -26.70 -9.42
N GLY A 80 -2.36 -25.61 -8.83
CA GLY A 80 -2.11 -24.34 -9.51
C GLY A 80 -3.35 -23.45 -9.69
N LYS A 81 -4.46 -23.75 -9.00
CA LYS A 81 -5.70 -22.95 -9.03
C LYS A 81 -5.66 -21.88 -7.94
N LEU A 82 -6.26 -20.71 -8.21
CA LEU A 82 -6.45 -19.62 -7.23
C LEU A 82 -7.29 -20.06 -6.02
#